data_AF-A0A2P4YR54-F1
#
_entry.id   AF-A0A2P4YR54-F1
#
_cell.length_a   1.000
_cell.length_b   1.000
_cell.length_c   1.000
_cell.angle_alpha   90.00
_cell.angle_beta   90.00
_cell.angle_gamma   90.00
#
_symmetry.space_group_name_H-M   'P 1'
#
loop_
_entity.id
_entity.type
_entity.pdbx_description
1 polymer ?
#
loop_
_entity_poly.entity_id
_entity_poly.type
_entity_poly.pdbx_seq_one_letter_code
_entity_poly.pdbx_strand_id
1 'polypeptide(L)'
;MIGKPLHRVTSSRASDMHSVTSFSSMRTMDRERLRDKARQMQMAENLRLAMCARLQQKMRKSPKVAGEMASEVLKILRQRGLPAADLSDAELAEIVNELTSRRQKQISMAAHTARNQSLNNQEQVEPRNLRLTQNRNSGRRSSQNKERSNNAVRHAKADSRDRGASSTEGSTNQAIDNVVDDDRYLSEAQLQQKSVGFSLPPRASPKKERDNGIWEEIVKFSSFEEQMEAQRVKERKLRERREYTSKLEAQVAQKRQATQQERERSAEYHRQTLEKIRQAEDEERRKEQERLEREHQLIVSQTKQRLAKQSQMDRERAIKKAQELHAAEMLEKQRKDDLAREKARKDAEKRRVEQVFLENEAQLEQKRQHQVQERELELKLAEEYIAMEQRKDEARRKQIETMAENIKKKMKIFDDTAKASNDAKAREEDEREATSCRRIAQSRATRARKRRAAAESRSLAQQEQLRLQMKEKKEREEALKRDLNKQADLWKQERVEAERREKLAKQQRAMKNRSQQDVLLQQMREREHRSLQADQTKLEVQLNSRLLEKIHLQAGVAQSQAEGVVSETQNRSRELQEQEQELQHRNSQRAVRF
;
A
#
# COMPACT_ATOMS: atom_id res chain seq x y z
N MET A 1 65.91 88.18 -32.57
CA MET A 1 66.37 86.78 -32.51
C MET A 1 65.73 86.10 -31.31
N ILE A 2 64.96 85.07 -31.62
CA ILE A 2 64.43 83.94 -30.84
C ILE A 2 64.42 84.04 -29.30
N GLY A 3 63.20 83.91 -28.74
CA GLY A 3 62.99 83.05 -27.56
C GLY A 3 62.12 83.64 -26.46
N LYS A 4 60.86 83.18 -26.36
CA LYS A 4 60.27 82.51 -25.18
C LYS A 4 58.73 82.55 -25.19
N PRO A 5 58.05 81.41 -24.93
CA PRO A 5 56.61 81.35 -24.76
C PRO A 5 56.17 81.65 -23.31
N LEU A 6 54.90 82.00 -23.18
CA LEU A 6 54.15 82.28 -21.95
C LEU A 6 54.26 81.16 -20.90
N HIS A 7 54.83 81.50 -19.74
CA HIS A 7 54.53 80.84 -18.47
C HIS A 7 53.49 81.67 -17.72
N ARG A 8 52.29 81.11 -17.51
CA ARG A 8 51.37 81.57 -16.46
C ARG A 8 51.49 80.57 -15.31
N VAL A 9 52.42 80.87 -14.40
CA VAL A 9 52.52 80.25 -13.07
C VAL A 9 52.02 81.28 -12.09
N THR A 10 50.82 81.08 -11.54
CA THR A 10 50.40 81.71 -10.29
C THR A 10 50.53 80.65 -9.20
N SER A 11 51.61 80.75 -8.44
CA SER A 11 51.73 80.12 -7.13
C SER A 11 51.02 81.00 -6.11
N SER A 12 50.01 80.47 -5.43
CA SER A 12 49.75 80.80 -4.03
C SER A 12 49.15 79.60 -3.32
N ARG A 13 49.67 79.42 -2.12
CA ARG A 13 49.71 78.25 -1.27
C ARG A 13 48.62 78.39 -0.21
N ALA A 14 48.08 77.25 0.21
CA ALA A 14 47.35 77.00 1.45
C ALA A 14 45.92 77.55 1.58
N SER A 15 44.94 76.64 1.43
CA SER A 15 44.08 76.22 2.54
C SER A 15 43.18 75.07 2.08
N ASP A 16 43.61 73.84 2.32
CA ASP A 16 42.78 72.63 2.21
C ASP A 16 41.65 72.71 3.25
N MET A 17 40.48 73.16 2.81
CA MET A 17 39.22 73.12 3.55
C MET A 17 38.23 72.22 2.82
N HIS A 18 38.64 71.00 2.42
CA HIS A 18 37.73 70.00 1.84
C HIS A 18 37.89 68.65 2.55
N SER A 19 37.36 68.52 3.77
CA SER A 19 37.02 67.19 4.29
C SER A 19 36.06 67.25 5.48
N VAL A 20 34.83 67.71 5.26
CA VAL A 20 33.69 67.30 6.11
C VAL A 20 32.43 67.15 5.24
N THR A 21 32.54 66.36 4.18
CA THR A 21 31.38 65.84 3.46
C THR A 21 31.43 64.31 3.49
N SER A 22 30.70 63.78 4.46
CA SER A 22 29.81 62.63 4.27
C SER A 22 30.41 61.22 4.22
N PHE A 23 30.87 60.72 5.37
CA PHE A 23 30.80 59.28 5.68
C PHE A 23 29.37 58.71 5.67
N SER A 24 28.34 59.58 5.64
CA SER A 24 26.94 59.18 5.42
C SER A 24 26.61 58.88 3.94
N SER A 25 27.39 59.41 2.99
CA SER A 25 27.11 59.27 1.54
C SER A 25 27.54 57.91 0.99
N MET A 26 28.61 57.31 1.52
CA MET A 26 29.04 55.97 1.09
C MET A 26 28.05 54.86 1.50
N ARG A 27 27.38 55.00 2.65
CA ARG A 27 26.32 54.05 3.08
C ARG A 27 25.01 54.23 2.31
N THR A 28 24.71 55.42 1.80
CA THR A 28 23.51 55.66 0.99
C THR A 28 23.67 55.17 -0.44
N MET A 29 24.88 55.23 -1.01
CA MET A 29 25.20 54.67 -2.33
C MET A 29 24.97 53.16 -2.40
N ASP A 30 25.31 52.41 -1.36
CA ASP A 30 25.03 50.97 -1.29
C ASP A 30 23.53 50.67 -1.16
N ARG A 31 22.78 51.49 -0.41
CA ARG A 31 21.32 51.36 -0.26
C ARG A 31 20.59 51.69 -1.57
N GLU A 32 21.08 52.65 -2.34
CA GLU A 32 20.53 53.02 -3.64
C GLU A 32 20.85 51.96 -4.70
N ARG A 33 22.08 51.43 -4.73
CA ARG A 33 22.44 50.25 -5.55
C ARG A 33 21.62 49.01 -5.22
N LEU A 34 21.30 48.77 -3.94
CA LEU A 34 20.40 47.69 -3.51
C LEU A 34 18.97 47.90 -3.99
N ARG A 35 18.45 49.14 -3.93
CA ARG A 35 17.13 49.50 -4.47
C ARG A 35 17.09 49.35 -6.00
N ASP A 36 18.13 49.75 -6.70
CA ASP A 36 18.23 49.61 -8.15
C ASP A 36 18.34 48.15 -8.56
N LYS A 37 19.13 47.35 -7.84
CA LYS A 37 19.19 45.90 -8.05
C LYS A 37 17.84 45.23 -7.77
N ALA A 38 17.11 45.66 -6.74
CA ALA A 38 15.75 45.18 -6.45
C ALA A 38 14.76 45.57 -7.56
N ARG A 39 14.81 46.81 -8.06
CA ARG A 39 13.99 47.28 -9.19
C ARG A 39 14.31 46.50 -10.47
N GLN A 40 15.59 46.27 -10.76
CA GLN A 40 16.02 45.47 -11.92
C GLN A 40 15.58 44.00 -11.81
N MET A 41 15.65 43.41 -10.60
CA MET A 41 15.12 42.07 -10.36
C MET A 41 13.61 41.98 -10.58
N GLN A 42 12.85 42.95 -10.06
CA GLN A 42 11.41 43.01 -10.27
C GLN A 42 11.06 43.18 -11.76
N MET A 43 11.77 44.04 -12.49
CA MET A 43 11.57 44.18 -13.93
C MET A 43 11.91 42.90 -14.71
N ALA A 44 12.99 42.21 -14.33
CA ALA A 44 13.36 40.93 -14.94
C ALA A 44 12.33 39.83 -14.65
N GLU A 45 11.75 39.81 -13.45
CA GLU A 45 10.69 38.89 -13.08
C GLU A 45 9.38 39.19 -13.81
N ASN A 46 8.98 40.46 -13.91
CA ASN A 46 7.82 40.90 -14.67
C ASN A 46 7.96 40.51 -16.15
N LEU A 47 9.14 40.69 -16.73
CA LEU A 47 9.42 40.28 -18.11
C LEU A 47 9.33 38.75 -18.28
N ARG A 48 9.83 37.98 -17.31
CA ARG A 48 9.71 36.52 -17.28
C ARG A 48 8.25 36.06 -17.20
N LEU A 49 7.44 36.72 -16.37
CA LEU A 49 6.01 36.42 -16.24
C LEU A 49 5.24 36.77 -17.51
N ALA A 50 5.53 37.92 -18.13
CA ALA A 50 4.94 38.31 -19.40
C ALA A 50 5.28 37.31 -20.52
N MET A 51 6.55 36.87 -20.59
CA MET A 51 6.99 35.85 -21.55
C MET A 51 6.32 34.50 -21.28
N CYS A 52 6.17 34.11 -20.01
CA CYS A 52 5.45 32.90 -19.60
C CYS A 52 3.98 32.93 -20.05
N ALA A 53 3.29 34.05 -19.85
CA ALA A 53 1.91 34.24 -20.30
C ALA A 53 1.78 34.15 -21.82
N ARG A 54 2.72 34.78 -22.56
CA ARG A 54 2.76 34.73 -24.03
C ARG A 54 2.98 33.30 -24.55
N LEU A 55 3.86 32.51 -23.91
CA LEU A 55 4.08 31.09 -24.24
C LEU A 55 2.86 30.21 -23.93
N GLN A 56 2.11 30.50 -22.87
CA GLN A 56 0.88 29.77 -22.55
C GLN A 56 -0.23 30.09 -23.58
N GLN A 57 -0.41 31.36 -23.93
CA GLN A 57 -1.48 31.80 -24.82
C GLN A 57 -1.22 31.45 -26.28
N LYS A 58 -0.02 31.75 -26.81
CA LYS A 58 0.30 31.59 -28.23
C LYS A 58 0.80 30.20 -28.57
N MET A 59 1.58 29.59 -27.67
CA MET A 59 2.26 28.31 -27.91
C MET A 59 1.64 27.13 -27.14
N ARG A 60 0.54 27.36 -26.42
CA ARG A 60 -0.23 26.34 -25.66
C ARG A 60 0.64 25.48 -24.75
N LYS A 61 1.70 26.06 -24.18
CA LYS A 61 2.62 25.36 -23.27
C LYS A 61 2.01 25.31 -21.87
N SER A 62 2.21 24.21 -21.15
CA SER A 62 1.72 24.11 -19.77
C SER A 62 2.45 25.10 -18.85
N PRO A 63 1.83 25.60 -17.76
CA PRO A 63 2.40 26.67 -16.93
C PRO A 63 3.82 26.38 -16.41
N LYS A 64 4.09 25.12 -16.05
CA LYS A 64 5.43 24.70 -15.59
C LYS A 64 6.47 24.76 -16.71
N VAL A 65 6.13 24.24 -17.89
CA VAL A 65 7.03 24.22 -19.05
C VAL A 65 7.23 25.64 -19.60
N ALA A 66 6.18 26.48 -19.59
CA ALA A 66 6.27 27.87 -19.98
C ALA A 66 7.18 28.69 -19.06
N GLY A 67 7.19 28.43 -17.75
CA GLY A 67 8.08 29.11 -16.80
C GLY A 67 9.57 28.77 -16.98
N GLU A 68 9.87 27.48 -17.26
CA GLU A 68 11.22 27.03 -17.60
C GLU A 68 11.68 27.62 -18.93
N MET A 69 10.86 27.50 -19.97
CA MET A 69 11.19 28.02 -21.30
C MET A 69 11.27 29.54 -21.35
N ALA A 70 10.44 30.29 -20.60
CA ALA A 70 10.54 31.74 -20.53
C ALA A 70 11.92 32.21 -20.01
N SER A 71 12.50 31.46 -19.07
CA SER A 71 13.81 31.77 -18.50
C SER A 71 14.93 31.48 -19.51
N GLU A 72 14.82 30.41 -20.29
CA GLU A 72 15.78 30.07 -21.36
C GLU A 72 15.66 30.98 -22.59
N VAL A 73 14.43 31.32 -23.00
CA VAL A 73 14.17 32.26 -24.09
C VAL A 73 14.78 33.63 -23.76
N LEU A 74 14.55 34.16 -22.56
CA LEU A 74 15.15 35.45 -22.15
C LEU A 74 16.69 35.38 -22.07
N LYS A 75 17.26 34.22 -21.76
CA LYS A 75 18.72 34.01 -21.79
C LYS A 75 19.25 34.02 -23.22
N ILE A 76 18.56 33.38 -24.17
CA ILE A 76 18.93 33.38 -25.59
C ILE A 76 18.80 34.79 -26.19
N LEU A 77 17.72 35.52 -25.87
CA LEU A 77 17.55 36.90 -26.35
C LEU A 77 18.64 37.83 -25.84
N ARG A 78 19.03 37.68 -24.56
CA ARG A 78 20.17 38.41 -23.99
C ARG A 78 21.49 38.07 -24.69
N GLN A 79 21.69 36.81 -25.09
CA GLN A 79 22.87 36.38 -25.84
C GLN A 79 22.87 36.88 -27.29
N ARG A 80 21.69 37.01 -27.91
CA ARG A 80 21.50 37.54 -29.27
C ARG A 80 21.46 39.07 -29.32
N GLY A 81 21.46 39.75 -28.17
CA GLY A 81 21.38 41.21 -28.09
C GLY A 81 20.01 41.79 -28.48
N LEU A 82 18.97 40.96 -28.56
CA LEU A 82 17.64 41.39 -28.98
C LEU A 82 16.77 41.79 -27.77
N PRO A 83 16.14 42.97 -27.78
CA PRO A 83 15.21 43.36 -26.74
C PRO A 83 13.95 42.49 -26.79
N ALA A 84 13.47 42.07 -25.61
CA ALA A 84 12.32 41.17 -25.51
C ALA A 84 10.98 41.79 -25.98
N ALA A 85 10.93 43.11 -26.17
CA ALA A 85 9.76 43.84 -26.67
C ALA A 85 9.56 43.67 -28.18
N ASP A 86 10.64 43.49 -28.95
CA ASP A 86 10.61 43.48 -30.42
C ASP A 86 10.52 42.07 -31.02
N LEU A 87 10.41 41.05 -30.17
CA LEU A 87 10.34 39.66 -30.60
C LEU A 87 8.97 39.36 -31.23
N SER A 88 8.95 38.96 -32.49
CA SER A 88 7.73 38.52 -33.17
C SER A 88 7.24 37.15 -32.67
N ASP A 89 5.94 36.85 -32.82
CA ASP A 89 5.38 35.55 -32.43
C ASP A 89 6.01 34.39 -33.24
N ALA A 90 6.49 34.64 -34.46
CA ALA A 90 7.14 33.64 -35.32
C ALA A 90 8.56 33.30 -34.83
N GLU A 91 9.38 34.30 -34.52
CA GLU A 91 10.73 34.10 -33.96
C GLU A 91 10.69 33.46 -32.58
N LEU A 92 9.69 33.82 -31.76
CA LEU A 92 9.45 33.18 -30.47
C LEU A 92 9.13 31.68 -30.65
N ALA A 93 8.32 31.33 -31.65
CA ALA A 93 7.98 29.93 -31.94
C ALA A 93 9.22 29.14 -32.40
N GLU A 94 10.09 29.75 -33.22
CA GLU A 94 11.33 29.14 -33.69
C GLU A 94 12.28 28.82 -32.53
N ILE A 95 12.54 29.79 -31.65
CA ILE A 95 13.39 29.60 -30.45
C ILE A 95 12.81 28.51 -29.54
N VAL A 96 11.50 28.49 -29.34
CA VAL A 96 10.82 27.49 -28.51
C VAL A 96 10.90 26.09 -29.12
N ASN A 97 10.79 25.98 -30.45
CA ASN A 97 10.92 24.70 -31.16
C ASN A 97 12.36 24.19 -31.12
N GLU A 98 13.35 25.08 -31.22
CA GLU A 98 14.78 24.76 -31.05
C GLU A 98 15.05 24.22 -29.63
N LEU A 99 14.57 24.92 -28.59
CA LEU A 99 14.70 24.48 -27.19
C LEU A 99 13.99 23.14 -26.93
N THR A 100 12.78 22.97 -27.47
CA THR A 100 12.02 21.72 -27.33
C THR A 100 12.76 20.55 -27.98
N SER A 101 13.29 20.77 -29.19
CA SER A 101 14.08 19.76 -29.93
C SER A 101 15.38 19.42 -29.21
N ARG A 102 16.06 20.42 -28.64
CA ARG A 102 17.28 20.22 -27.84
C ARG A 102 17.01 19.43 -26.56
N ARG A 103 15.92 19.73 -25.84
CA ARG A 103 15.51 19.01 -24.65
C ARG A 103 15.14 17.56 -24.97
N GLN A 104 14.46 17.33 -26.09
CA GLN A 104 14.11 15.97 -26.54
C GLN A 104 15.36 15.14 -26.90
N LYS A 105 16.36 15.76 -27.56
CA LYS A 105 17.66 15.13 -27.82
C LYS A 105 18.43 14.81 -26.53
N GLN A 106 18.39 15.66 -25.52
CA GLN A 106 19.02 15.37 -24.23
C GLN A 106 18.34 14.22 -23.50
N ILE A 107 17.01 14.16 -23.52
CA ILE A 107 16.24 13.06 -22.93
C ILE A 107 16.53 11.75 -23.66
N SER A 108 16.61 11.75 -25.00
CA SER A 108 16.95 10.54 -25.75
C SER A 108 18.38 10.08 -25.44
N MET A 109 19.37 10.98 -25.38
CA MET A 109 20.73 10.61 -24.98
C MET A 109 20.80 10.06 -23.55
N ALA A 110 20.11 10.68 -22.59
CA ALA A 110 20.05 10.19 -21.22
C ALA A 110 19.39 8.80 -21.12
N ALA A 111 18.33 8.56 -21.90
CA ALA A 111 17.67 7.25 -21.99
C ALA A 111 18.59 6.18 -22.60
N HIS A 112 19.37 6.53 -23.63
CA HIS A 112 20.39 5.62 -24.19
C HIS A 112 21.52 5.32 -23.20
N THR A 113 21.95 6.31 -22.42
CA THR A 113 23.00 6.15 -21.41
C THR A 113 22.54 5.25 -20.25
N ALA A 114 21.29 5.43 -19.79
CA ALA A 114 20.69 4.58 -18.76
C ALA A 114 20.48 3.13 -19.23
N ARG A 115 20.24 2.92 -20.54
CA ARG A 115 20.07 1.57 -21.11
C ARG A 115 21.41 0.83 -21.26
N ASN A 116 22.50 1.55 -21.54
CA ASN A 116 23.84 0.96 -21.65
C ASN A 116 24.51 0.71 -20.30
N GLN A 117 24.21 1.49 -19.25
CA GLN A 117 24.70 1.20 -17.89
C GLN A 117 24.07 -0.06 -17.27
N SER A 118 22.91 -0.52 -17.76
CA SER A 118 22.28 -1.77 -17.30
C SER A 118 22.87 -3.04 -17.92
N LEU A 119 23.75 -2.92 -18.94
CA LEU A 119 24.38 -4.07 -19.61
C LEU A 119 25.82 -4.34 -19.15
N ASN A 120 26.44 -3.43 -18.41
CA ASN A 120 27.87 -3.51 -18.06
C ASN A 120 28.17 -4.06 -16.65
N ASN A 121 27.15 -4.54 -15.91
CA ASN A 121 27.30 -5.15 -14.59
C ASN A 121 26.85 -6.63 -14.55
N GLN A 122 26.93 -7.32 -15.68
CA GLN A 122 26.55 -8.73 -15.78
C GLN A 122 27.58 -9.55 -16.59
N GLU A 123 28.85 -9.47 -16.21
CA GLU A 123 29.85 -10.47 -16.59
C GLU A 123 30.52 -11.02 -15.33
N GLN A 124 29.93 -12.07 -14.76
CA GLN A 124 30.64 -13.29 -14.32
C GLN A 124 29.66 -14.33 -13.74
N VAL A 125 29.88 -15.58 -14.17
CA VAL A 125 29.33 -16.88 -13.71
C VAL A 125 28.04 -17.40 -14.39
N GLU A 126 28.26 -18.11 -15.50
CA GLU A 126 27.79 -19.46 -15.91
C GLU A 126 26.27 -19.85 -15.96
N PRO A 127 25.89 -20.82 -16.84
CA PRO A 127 24.63 -20.79 -17.57
C PRO A 127 23.60 -21.83 -17.12
N ARG A 128 22.31 -21.55 -17.36
CA ARG A 128 21.27 -22.58 -17.55
C ARG A 128 20.04 -22.06 -18.30
N ASN A 129 19.95 -22.48 -19.57
CA ASN A 129 18.79 -22.77 -20.41
C ASN A 129 17.40 -22.13 -20.14
N LEU A 130 16.92 -21.48 -21.22
CA LEU A 130 15.58 -21.55 -21.81
C LEU A 130 14.37 -21.02 -21.01
N ARG A 131 13.81 -19.89 -21.48
CA ARG A 131 12.51 -19.90 -22.19
C ARG A 131 12.15 -18.53 -22.78
N LEU A 132 11.76 -18.57 -24.05
CA LEU A 132 11.10 -17.50 -24.78
C LEU A 132 9.85 -17.00 -24.05
N THR A 133 9.69 -15.68 -23.96
CA THR A 133 8.39 -15.05 -24.17
C THR A 133 8.57 -13.73 -24.90
N GLN A 134 8.25 -13.73 -26.20
CA GLN A 134 7.81 -12.54 -26.91
C GLN A 134 6.59 -11.96 -26.17
N ASN A 135 6.55 -10.64 -25.96
CA ASN A 135 5.25 -9.97 -25.99
C ASN A 135 5.31 -8.54 -26.51
N ARG A 136 4.42 -8.31 -27.45
CA ARG A 136 4.18 -7.10 -28.24
C ARG A 136 3.51 -6.05 -27.38
N ASN A 137 3.98 -4.80 -27.47
CA ASN A 137 3.19 -3.62 -27.08
C ASN A 137 3.04 -2.68 -28.27
N SER A 138 1.97 -2.89 -29.05
CA SER A 138 1.41 -1.89 -29.96
C SER A 138 -0.11 -2.03 -29.94
N GLY A 139 -0.80 -1.04 -29.38
CA GLY A 139 -2.25 -1.09 -29.21
C GLY A 139 -2.86 0.27 -28.93
N ARG A 140 -2.55 1.23 -29.81
CA ARG A 140 -3.18 2.55 -29.90
C ARG A 140 -4.46 2.38 -30.74
N ARG A 141 -5.65 2.63 -30.19
CA ARG A 141 -6.82 3.11 -30.97
C ARG A 141 -7.94 3.65 -30.07
N SER A 142 -8.21 4.92 -30.34
CA SER A 142 -9.46 5.68 -30.19
C SER A 142 -10.70 4.92 -30.69
N SER A 143 -11.84 5.09 -30.03
CA SER A 143 -13.10 5.49 -30.71
C SER A 143 -14.17 5.98 -29.72
N GLN A 144 -14.78 7.11 -30.10
CA GLN A 144 -16.07 7.62 -29.65
C GLN A 144 -17.22 6.83 -30.30
N ASN A 145 -18.36 6.75 -29.62
CA ASN A 145 -19.77 6.71 -30.09
C ASN A 145 -20.60 6.53 -28.80
N LYS A 146 -21.49 7.40 -28.32
CA LYS A 146 -22.56 8.24 -28.86
C LYS A 146 -23.76 7.45 -29.43
N GLU A 147 -24.86 7.57 -28.67
CA GLU A 147 -26.28 7.58 -29.04
C GLU A 147 -27.24 6.39 -28.74
N ARG A 148 -28.33 6.78 -28.04
CA ARG A 148 -29.73 6.28 -28.00
C ARG A 148 -30.04 5.05 -27.11
N SER A 149 -30.99 5.01 -26.17
CA SER A 149 -32.29 5.68 -25.84
C SER A 149 -33.50 4.77 -26.11
N ASN A 150 -34.36 4.64 -25.08
CA ASN A 150 -35.78 4.17 -25.04
C ASN A 150 -36.02 2.65 -25.20
N ASN A 151 -36.99 1.94 -24.59
CA ASN A 151 -38.18 2.19 -23.73
C ASN A 151 -38.43 0.84 -22.97
N ALA A 152 -38.88 0.78 -21.70
CA ALA A 152 -40.22 0.95 -21.12
C ALA A 152 -41.30 -0.10 -21.52
N VAL A 153 -42.22 -0.38 -20.55
CA VAL A 153 -43.46 -1.22 -20.55
C VAL A 153 -43.26 -2.58 -19.84
N ARG A 154 -43.75 -2.90 -18.62
CA ARG A 154 -45.05 -2.83 -17.87
C ARG A 154 -46.13 -3.85 -18.28
N HIS A 155 -46.79 -4.40 -17.23
CA HIS A 155 -48.05 -5.18 -17.10
C HIS A 155 -47.85 -6.68 -16.75
N ALA A 156 -48.24 -7.18 -15.57
CA ALA A 156 -49.56 -7.41 -14.91
C ALA A 156 -49.80 -8.95 -14.86
N LYS A 157 -49.91 -9.63 -13.71
CA LYS A 157 -50.99 -9.80 -12.71
C LYS A 157 -52.31 -10.42 -13.22
N ALA A 158 -52.78 -11.43 -12.46
CA ALA A 158 -54.10 -12.09 -12.42
C ALA A 158 -54.29 -13.24 -13.45
N ASP A 159 -54.99 -14.36 -13.22
CA ASP A 159 -55.65 -15.01 -12.08
C ASP A 159 -56.23 -16.37 -12.56
N SER A 160 -56.81 -17.16 -11.63
CA SER A 160 -57.84 -18.23 -11.80
C SER A 160 -57.35 -19.62 -12.26
N ARG A 161 -57.49 -20.70 -11.45
CA ARG A 161 -58.65 -21.47 -10.93
C ARG A 161 -59.12 -22.61 -11.86
N ASP A 162 -58.83 -23.83 -11.40
CA ASP A 162 -59.73 -24.99 -11.18
C ASP A 162 -60.45 -25.76 -12.30
N ARG A 163 -60.49 -27.09 -12.04
CA ARG A 163 -61.30 -28.23 -12.57
C ARG A 163 -60.93 -28.79 -13.96
N GLY A 164 -60.88 -30.11 -14.19
CA GLY A 164 -61.15 -31.31 -13.37
C GLY A 164 -61.26 -32.58 -14.26
N ALA A 165 -61.24 -33.77 -13.61
CA ALA A 165 -61.69 -35.11 -14.07
C ALA A 165 -60.88 -35.79 -15.21
N SER A 166 -60.75 -37.12 -15.37
CA SER A 166 -60.97 -38.35 -14.59
C SER A 166 -60.45 -39.54 -15.43
N SER A 167 -60.11 -40.66 -14.77
CA SER A 167 -60.12 -42.07 -15.26
C SER A 167 -59.31 -42.50 -16.50
N THR A 168 -58.34 -43.42 -16.34
CA THR A 168 -58.43 -44.85 -16.76
C THR A 168 -57.14 -45.64 -16.47
N GLU A 169 -57.29 -46.71 -15.68
CA GLU A 169 -56.81 -48.10 -15.84
C GLU A 169 -55.33 -48.53 -15.99
N GLY A 170 -55.00 -49.62 -15.27
CA GLY A 170 -54.01 -50.69 -15.60
C GLY A 170 -52.69 -50.64 -14.81
N SER A 171 -52.51 -51.25 -13.63
CA SER A 171 -52.37 -52.70 -13.29
C SER A 171 -51.25 -53.42 -14.06
N THR A 172 -50.19 -53.93 -13.41
CA THR A 172 -50.19 -55.29 -12.81
C THR A 172 -48.93 -55.62 -11.96
N ASN A 173 -49.18 -56.31 -10.82
CA ASN A 173 -48.48 -57.48 -10.22
C ASN A 173 -47.01 -57.35 -9.70
N GLN A 174 -46.51 -58.03 -8.64
CA GLN A 174 -46.93 -59.26 -7.93
C GLN A 174 -46.08 -59.44 -6.63
N ALA A 175 -46.69 -59.84 -5.50
CA ALA A 175 -46.10 -60.69 -4.46
C ALA A 175 -47.21 -61.08 -3.45
N ILE A 176 -47.72 -62.30 -3.57
CA ILE A 176 -48.70 -62.91 -2.65
C ILE A 176 -48.00 -64.05 -1.93
N ASP A 177 -48.11 -64.02 -0.60
CA ASP A 177 -47.79 -65.10 0.33
C ASP A 177 -48.77 -66.27 0.18
N ASN A 178 -48.20 -67.47 0.20
CA ASN A 178 -48.89 -68.74 0.13
C ASN A 178 -49.55 -69.08 1.49
N VAL A 179 -50.88 -69.10 1.53
CA VAL A 179 -51.66 -69.89 2.49
C VAL A 179 -52.60 -70.77 1.66
N VAL A 180 -52.44 -72.08 1.82
CA VAL A 180 -53.13 -73.12 1.05
C VAL A 180 -54.51 -73.37 1.67
N ASP A 181 -55.55 -72.95 0.97
CA ASP A 181 -56.89 -73.54 1.02
C ASP A 181 -56.94 -74.70 0.01
N ASP A 182 -56.98 -75.94 0.50
CA ASP A 182 -57.34 -77.13 -0.29
C ASP A 182 -58.75 -77.55 0.14
N ASP A 183 -59.76 -77.02 -0.56
CA ASP A 183 -61.14 -77.45 -0.45
C ASP A 183 -61.58 -78.13 -1.76
N ARG A 184 -61.90 -79.42 -1.64
CA ARG A 184 -62.88 -80.18 -2.44
C ARG A 184 -62.74 -80.18 -3.96
N TYR A 185 -62.06 -81.21 -4.47
CA TYR A 185 -62.62 -82.04 -5.54
C TYR A 185 -62.37 -83.53 -5.24
N LEU A 186 -63.24 -84.08 -4.38
CA LEU A 186 -63.41 -85.52 -4.22
C LEU A 186 -64.15 -86.04 -5.45
N SER A 187 -63.50 -86.94 -6.19
CA SER A 187 -64.09 -87.59 -7.36
C SER A 187 -65.31 -88.42 -6.98
N GLU A 188 -66.36 -88.27 -7.78
CA GLU A 188 -67.69 -88.92 -7.77
C GLU A 188 -67.70 -90.47 -7.69
N ALA A 189 -66.53 -91.12 -7.68
CA ALA A 189 -66.37 -92.57 -7.65
C ALA A 189 -66.34 -93.23 -6.26
N GLN A 190 -66.47 -92.47 -5.16
CA GLN A 190 -66.52 -93.01 -3.79
C GLN A 190 -67.84 -92.73 -3.02
N LEU A 191 -68.88 -92.24 -3.71
CA LEU A 191 -70.21 -91.97 -3.12
C LEU A 191 -71.27 -93.04 -3.47
N GLN A 192 -70.89 -94.15 -4.10
CA GLN A 192 -71.80 -95.27 -4.40
C GLN A 192 -71.10 -96.60 -4.11
N GLN A 193 -71.09 -97.04 -2.84
CA GLN A 193 -70.91 -98.47 -2.51
C GLN A 193 -71.20 -98.79 -1.03
N LYS A 194 -72.32 -98.30 -0.48
CA LYS A 194 -72.95 -98.88 0.72
C LYS A 194 -74.47 -98.73 0.66
N SER A 195 -75.09 -99.49 -0.24
CA SER A 195 -76.50 -99.87 -0.13
C SER A 195 -76.68 -101.22 -0.80
N VAL A 196 -76.57 -102.24 0.04
CA VAL A 196 -77.22 -103.56 -0.04
C VAL A 196 -78.29 -103.68 -1.14
N GLY A 197 -77.98 -104.50 -2.14
CA GLY A 197 -78.91 -105.03 -3.11
C GLY A 197 -78.34 -106.30 -3.72
N PHE A 198 -79.07 -107.41 -3.55
CA PHE A 198 -78.91 -108.68 -4.26
C PHE A 198 -77.79 -109.65 -3.82
N SER A 199 -78.05 -110.39 -2.73
CA SER A 199 -77.51 -111.76 -2.57
C SER A 199 -78.49 -112.77 -3.18
N LEU A 200 -78.11 -113.40 -4.29
CA LEU A 200 -78.79 -114.57 -4.86
C LEU A 200 -78.60 -115.79 -3.94
N PRO A 201 -79.60 -116.69 -3.83
CA PRO A 201 -79.56 -117.82 -2.91
C PRO A 201 -78.78 -119.00 -3.50
N PRO A 202 -77.89 -119.68 -2.74
CA PRO A 202 -77.42 -121.00 -3.12
C PRO A 202 -78.45 -122.03 -2.63
N ARG A 203 -79.17 -122.66 -3.57
CA ARG A 203 -79.93 -123.88 -3.27
C ARG A 203 -78.99 -125.09 -3.25
N ALA A 204 -79.19 -125.90 -2.21
CA ALA A 204 -78.38 -127.04 -1.79
C ALA A 204 -78.39 -128.24 -2.74
N SER A 205 -77.31 -129.03 -2.71
CA SER A 205 -77.30 -130.52 -2.76
C SER A 205 -75.85 -131.04 -2.57
N PRO A 206 -75.62 -132.32 -2.22
CA PRO A 206 -75.45 -132.79 -0.85
C PRO A 206 -74.00 -133.14 -0.49
N LYS A 207 -73.75 -133.23 0.83
CA LYS A 207 -72.51 -133.71 1.48
C LYS A 207 -71.87 -134.90 0.75
N LYS A 208 -70.62 -134.75 0.33
CA LYS A 208 -69.63 -135.81 0.35
C LYS A 208 -68.35 -135.24 0.96
N GLU A 209 -67.97 -135.81 2.09
CA GLU A 209 -66.62 -135.75 2.64
C GLU A 209 -65.64 -136.05 1.51
N ARG A 210 -64.86 -135.04 1.15
CA ARG A 210 -63.64 -135.23 0.38
C ARG A 210 -62.62 -134.20 0.82
N ASP A 211 -62.35 -134.22 2.13
CA ASP A 211 -61.06 -133.76 2.62
C ASP A 211 -59.99 -134.48 1.79
N ASN A 212 -59.09 -133.72 1.19
CA ASN A 212 -57.89 -134.18 0.45
C ASN A 212 -58.06 -134.42 -1.06
N GLY A 213 -58.85 -133.57 -1.74
CA GLY A 213 -58.74 -133.43 -3.20
C GLY A 213 -57.53 -132.57 -3.59
N ILE A 214 -56.58 -133.14 -4.34
CA ILE A 214 -55.36 -132.46 -4.88
C ILE A 214 -55.68 -131.08 -5.48
N TRP A 215 -56.86 -130.90 -6.08
CA TRP A 215 -57.30 -129.63 -6.66
C TRP A 215 -57.56 -128.51 -5.64
N GLU A 216 -58.06 -128.82 -4.43
CA GLU A 216 -58.16 -127.81 -3.36
C GLU A 216 -56.78 -127.45 -2.82
N GLU A 217 -55.88 -128.42 -2.74
CA GLU A 217 -54.49 -128.19 -2.33
C GLU A 217 -53.74 -127.34 -3.37
N ILE A 218 -53.98 -127.56 -4.66
CA ILE A 218 -53.49 -126.71 -5.75
C ILE A 218 -54.09 -125.30 -5.65
N VAL A 219 -55.40 -125.13 -5.42
CA VAL A 219 -56.00 -123.79 -5.28
C VAL A 219 -55.49 -123.06 -4.04
N LYS A 220 -55.32 -123.77 -2.90
CA LYS A 220 -54.71 -123.21 -1.69
C LYS A 220 -53.25 -122.84 -1.93
N PHE A 221 -52.48 -123.69 -2.62
CA PHE A 221 -51.09 -123.44 -3.01
C PHE A 221 -50.99 -122.27 -3.99
N SER A 222 -51.85 -122.19 -5.01
CA SER A 222 -51.93 -121.06 -5.93
C SER A 222 -52.34 -119.78 -5.22
N SER A 223 -53.27 -119.82 -4.26
CA SER A 223 -53.61 -118.65 -3.45
C SER A 223 -52.44 -118.21 -2.54
N PHE A 224 -51.67 -119.16 -2.01
CA PHE A 224 -50.49 -118.90 -1.18
C PHE A 224 -49.32 -118.38 -2.03
N GLU A 225 -49.12 -118.93 -3.22
CA GLU A 225 -48.18 -118.43 -4.23
C GLU A 225 -48.57 -117.04 -4.70
N GLU A 226 -49.85 -116.78 -4.98
CA GLU A 226 -50.36 -115.45 -5.35
C GLU A 226 -50.19 -114.46 -4.18
N GLN A 227 -50.37 -114.90 -2.92
CA GLN A 227 -50.11 -114.08 -1.74
C GLN A 227 -48.62 -113.77 -1.58
N MET A 228 -47.76 -114.76 -1.81
CA MET A 228 -46.30 -114.61 -1.78
C MET A 228 -45.80 -113.73 -2.92
N GLU A 229 -46.37 -113.85 -4.12
CA GLU A 229 -46.09 -112.96 -5.25
C GLU A 229 -46.60 -111.54 -4.98
N ALA A 230 -47.80 -111.36 -4.43
CA ALA A 230 -48.30 -110.06 -4.02
C ALA A 230 -47.41 -109.42 -2.94
N GLN A 231 -46.87 -110.21 -2.02
CA GLN A 231 -45.88 -109.74 -1.04
C GLN A 231 -44.54 -109.36 -1.69
N ARG A 232 -44.01 -110.18 -2.61
CA ARG A 232 -42.79 -109.85 -3.37
C ARG A 232 -42.95 -108.61 -4.24
N VAL A 233 -44.12 -108.42 -4.85
CA VAL A 233 -44.45 -107.22 -5.64
C VAL A 233 -44.57 -105.99 -4.74
N LYS A 234 -45.23 -106.11 -3.57
CA LYS A 234 -45.27 -105.03 -2.57
C LYS A 234 -43.87 -104.66 -2.09
N GLU A 235 -43.03 -105.65 -1.80
CA GLU A 235 -41.65 -105.43 -1.36
C GLU A 235 -40.79 -104.78 -2.46
N ARG A 236 -40.92 -105.25 -3.71
CA ARG A 236 -40.23 -104.65 -4.86
C ARG A 236 -40.64 -103.18 -5.06
N LYS A 237 -41.94 -102.88 -5.05
CA LYS A 237 -42.44 -101.49 -5.11
C LYS A 237 -41.96 -100.64 -3.94
N LEU A 238 -41.84 -101.22 -2.75
CA LEU A 238 -41.32 -100.51 -1.58
C LEU A 238 -39.82 -100.22 -1.72
N ARG A 239 -39.03 -101.16 -2.27
CA ARG A 239 -37.61 -100.97 -2.59
C ARG A 239 -37.42 -99.91 -3.68
N GLU A 240 -38.17 -99.99 -4.78
CA GLU A 240 -38.17 -98.98 -5.84
C GLU A 240 -38.53 -97.60 -5.27
N ARG A 241 -39.57 -97.49 -4.43
CA ARG A 241 -39.91 -96.23 -3.74
C ARG A 241 -38.77 -95.72 -2.87
N ARG A 242 -38.07 -96.58 -2.13
CA ARG A 242 -36.89 -96.21 -1.33
C ARG A 242 -35.73 -95.72 -2.20
N GLU A 243 -35.49 -96.36 -3.33
CA GLU A 243 -34.45 -95.93 -4.28
C GLU A 243 -34.79 -94.61 -4.96
N TYR A 244 -36.05 -94.41 -5.38
CA TYR A 244 -36.52 -93.15 -5.94
C TYR A 244 -36.47 -92.00 -4.94
N THR A 245 -36.93 -92.24 -3.71
CA THR A 245 -36.84 -91.23 -2.62
C THR A 245 -35.38 -90.90 -2.31
N SER A 246 -34.50 -91.91 -2.23
CA SER A 246 -33.06 -91.69 -2.04
C SER A 246 -32.42 -90.87 -3.17
N LYS A 247 -32.76 -91.14 -4.45
CA LYS A 247 -32.29 -90.34 -5.59
C LYS A 247 -32.82 -88.90 -5.58
N LEU A 248 -34.09 -88.72 -5.20
CA LEU A 248 -34.71 -87.40 -5.10
C LEU A 248 -34.07 -86.59 -3.97
N GLU A 249 -33.83 -87.21 -2.81
CA GLU A 249 -33.13 -86.61 -1.69
C GLU A 249 -31.69 -86.23 -2.06
N ALA A 250 -30.99 -87.07 -2.82
CA ALA A 250 -29.65 -86.76 -3.33
C ALA A 250 -29.65 -85.54 -4.27
N GLN A 251 -30.61 -85.43 -5.19
CA GLN A 251 -30.75 -84.27 -6.07
C GLN A 251 -31.09 -83.00 -5.29
N VAL A 252 -31.99 -83.08 -4.30
CA VAL A 252 -32.32 -81.95 -3.42
C VAL A 252 -31.10 -81.53 -2.61
N ALA A 253 -30.33 -82.48 -2.06
CA ALA A 253 -29.10 -82.20 -1.33
C ALA A 253 -28.05 -81.52 -2.22
N GLN A 254 -27.85 -81.99 -3.45
CA GLN A 254 -26.93 -81.38 -4.41
C GLN A 254 -27.35 -79.96 -4.79
N LYS A 255 -28.65 -79.72 -5.02
CA LYS A 255 -29.17 -78.37 -5.31
C LYS A 255 -28.99 -77.43 -4.11
N ARG A 256 -29.26 -77.92 -2.89
CA ARG A 256 -29.00 -77.17 -1.64
C ARG A 256 -27.52 -76.83 -1.49
N GLN A 257 -26.63 -77.76 -1.79
CA GLN A 257 -25.18 -77.52 -1.74
C GLN A 257 -24.73 -76.50 -2.79
N ALA A 258 -25.22 -76.59 -4.03
CA ALA A 258 -24.90 -75.64 -5.10
C ALA A 258 -25.36 -74.21 -4.76
N THR A 259 -26.60 -74.07 -4.29
CA THR A 259 -27.15 -72.78 -3.83
C THR A 259 -26.40 -72.22 -2.62
N GLN A 260 -25.94 -73.08 -1.70
CA GLN A 260 -25.10 -72.66 -0.58
C GLN A 260 -23.72 -72.18 -1.04
N GLN A 261 -23.07 -72.88 -1.96
CA GLN A 261 -21.79 -72.45 -2.54
C GLN A 261 -21.91 -71.13 -3.32
N GLU A 262 -23.02 -70.92 -4.03
CA GLU A 262 -23.26 -69.66 -4.73
C GLU A 262 -23.45 -68.50 -3.73
N ARG A 263 -24.17 -68.72 -2.63
CA ARG A 263 -24.31 -67.74 -1.54
C ARG A 263 -22.97 -67.42 -0.90
N GLU A 264 -22.13 -68.42 -0.66
CA GLU A 264 -20.78 -68.23 -0.11
C GLU A 264 -19.91 -67.41 -1.07
N ARG A 265 -19.88 -67.75 -2.36
CA ARG A 265 -19.15 -66.99 -3.39
C ARG A 265 -19.65 -65.55 -3.54
N SER A 266 -20.97 -65.34 -3.49
CA SER A 266 -21.56 -64.00 -3.53
C SER A 266 -21.19 -63.18 -2.29
N ALA A 267 -21.23 -63.80 -1.10
CA ALA A 267 -20.80 -63.16 0.15
C ALA A 267 -19.31 -62.80 0.13
N GLU A 268 -18.46 -63.67 -0.40
CA GLU A 268 -17.03 -63.41 -0.60
C GLU A 268 -16.78 -62.26 -1.58
N TYR A 269 -17.48 -62.24 -2.71
CA TYR A 269 -17.37 -61.14 -3.68
C TYR A 269 -17.81 -59.81 -3.06
N HIS A 270 -18.90 -59.80 -2.29
CA HIS A 270 -19.34 -58.61 -1.57
C HIS A 270 -18.31 -58.17 -0.53
N ARG A 271 -17.72 -59.08 0.24
CA ARG A 271 -16.63 -58.76 1.19
C ARG A 271 -15.42 -58.15 0.48
N GLN A 272 -14.96 -58.77 -0.61
CA GLN A 272 -13.83 -58.25 -1.39
C GLN A 272 -14.13 -56.88 -1.99
N THR A 273 -15.37 -56.64 -2.42
CA THR A 273 -15.78 -55.33 -2.95
C THR A 273 -15.76 -54.26 -1.87
N LEU A 274 -16.28 -54.56 -0.68
CA LEU A 274 -16.24 -53.64 0.46
C LEU A 274 -14.80 -53.36 0.90
N GLU A 275 -13.93 -54.37 0.87
CA GLU A 275 -12.51 -54.20 1.21
C GLU A 275 -11.77 -53.32 0.19
N LYS A 276 -12.05 -53.46 -1.11
CA LYS A 276 -11.54 -52.57 -2.16
C LYS A 276 -12.02 -51.13 -1.97
N ILE A 277 -13.30 -50.93 -1.64
CA ILE A 277 -13.85 -49.60 -1.35
C ILE A 277 -13.13 -48.98 -0.15
N ARG A 278 -12.95 -49.74 0.94
CA ARG A 278 -12.23 -49.28 2.13
C ARG A 278 -10.77 -48.90 1.81
N GLN A 279 -10.07 -49.69 1.01
CA GLN A 279 -8.71 -49.36 0.58
C GLN A 279 -8.66 -48.08 -0.26
N ALA A 280 -9.62 -47.89 -1.18
CA ALA A 280 -9.72 -46.66 -1.96
C ALA A 280 -10.02 -45.43 -1.08
N GLU A 281 -10.88 -45.56 -0.07
CA GLU A 281 -11.14 -44.50 0.91
C GLU A 281 -9.89 -44.16 1.74
N ASP A 282 -9.12 -45.18 2.16
CA ASP A 282 -7.86 -45.00 2.88
C ASP A 282 -6.81 -44.28 2.02
N GLU A 283 -6.73 -44.61 0.73
CA GLU A 283 -5.85 -43.95 -0.23
C GLU A 283 -6.24 -42.49 -0.48
N GLU A 284 -7.53 -42.20 -0.65
CA GLU A 284 -8.01 -40.82 -0.80
C GLU A 284 -7.74 -39.99 0.45
N ARG A 285 -7.96 -40.55 1.65
CA ARG A 285 -7.60 -39.88 2.92
C ARG A 285 -6.11 -39.58 3.01
N ARG A 286 -5.25 -40.50 2.59
CA ARG A 286 -3.78 -40.26 2.55
C ARG A 286 -3.43 -39.16 1.56
N LYS A 287 -3.99 -39.17 0.35
CA LYS A 287 -3.77 -38.12 -0.65
C LYS A 287 -4.25 -36.75 -0.16
N GLU A 288 -5.38 -36.71 0.54
CA GLU A 288 -5.90 -35.48 1.13
C GLU A 288 -4.97 -34.95 2.23
N GLN A 289 -4.49 -35.82 3.13
CA GLN A 289 -3.48 -35.46 4.13
C GLN A 289 -2.21 -34.92 3.48
N GLU A 290 -1.67 -35.58 2.45
CA GLU A 290 -0.49 -35.07 1.72
C GLU A 290 -0.74 -33.70 1.08
N ARG A 291 -1.94 -33.45 0.54
CA ARG A 291 -2.29 -32.13 -0.02
C ARG A 291 -2.31 -31.06 1.06
N LEU A 292 -2.93 -31.35 2.20
CA LEU A 292 -2.96 -30.44 3.35
C LEU A 292 -1.57 -30.17 3.89
N GLU A 293 -0.71 -31.19 3.99
CA GLU A 293 0.69 -31.02 4.41
C GLU A 293 1.48 -30.14 3.44
N ARG A 294 1.33 -30.35 2.12
CA ARG A 294 1.98 -29.49 1.11
C ARG A 294 1.48 -28.05 1.19
N GLU A 295 0.18 -27.85 1.41
CA GLU A 295 -0.40 -26.52 1.61
C GLU A 295 0.15 -25.85 2.88
N HIS A 296 0.18 -26.58 4.00
CA HIS A 296 0.80 -26.11 5.24
C HIS A 296 2.28 -25.76 5.06
N GLN A 297 3.06 -26.59 4.38
CA GLN A 297 4.46 -26.31 4.08
C GLN A 297 4.62 -25.06 3.21
N LEU A 298 3.72 -24.84 2.25
CA LEU A 298 3.70 -23.63 1.43
C LEU A 298 3.39 -22.39 2.29
N ILE A 299 2.39 -22.47 3.17
CA ILE A 299 2.04 -21.40 4.12
C ILE A 299 3.23 -21.09 5.04
N VAL A 300 3.89 -22.11 5.59
CA VAL A 300 5.09 -21.96 6.44
C VAL A 300 6.23 -21.30 5.65
N SER A 301 6.43 -21.70 4.40
CA SER A 301 7.46 -21.11 3.55
C SER A 301 7.18 -19.64 3.22
N GLN A 302 5.92 -19.31 2.88
CA GLN A 302 5.50 -17.93 2.62
C GLN A 302 5.59 -17.05 3.87
N THR A 303 5.20 -17.56 5.05
CA THR A 303 5.32 -16.82 6.32
C THR A 303 6.78 -16.59 6.69
N LYS A 304 7.66 -17.59 6.54
CA LYS A 304 9.12 -17.42 6.69
C LYS A 304 9.67 -16.34 5.76
N GLN A 305 9.26 -16.32 4.48
CA GLN A 305 9.68 -15.28 3.54
C GLN A 305 9.20 -13.87 3.95
N ARG A 306 7.95 -13.75 4.42
CA ARG A 306 7.42 -12.46 4.92
C ARG A 306 8.21 -11.97 6.14
N LEU A 307 8.49 -12.86 7.09
CA LEU A 307 9.28 -12.56 8.28
C LEU A 307 10.72 -12.17 7.94
N ALA A 308 11.36 -12.88 7.01
CA ALA A 308 12.71 -12.55 6.53
C ALA A 308 12.74 -11.17 5.87
N LYS A 309 11.75 -10.86 5.02
CA LYS A 309 11.61 -9.54 4.38
C LYS A 309 11.38 -8.44 5.41
N GLN A 310 10.55 -8.69 6.42
CA GLN A 310 10.33 -7.75 7.51
C GLN A 310 11.61 -7.52 8.32
N SER A 311 12.34 -8.58 8.67
CA SER A 311 13.62 -8.48 9.37
C SER A 311 14.65 -7.68 8.56
N GLN A 312 14.71 -7.85 7.23
CA GLN A 312 15.58 -7.05 6.37
C GLN A 312 15.20 -5.57 6.38
N MET A 313 13.90 -5.25 6.27
CA MET A 313 13.41 -3.87 6.36
C MET A 313 13.73 -3.23 7.72
N ASP A 314 13.62 -3.99 8.81
CA ASP A 314 13.93 -3.50 10.15
C ASP A 314 15.45 -3.29 10.35
N ARG A 315 16.29 -4.15 9.76
CA ARG A 315 17.75 -3.92 9.69
C ARG A 315 18.09 -2.66 8.91
N GLU A 316 17.48 -2.42 7.76
CA GLU A 316 17.69 -1.20 6.97
C GLU A 316 17.24 0.06 7.73
N ARG A 317 16.11 -0.01 8.44
CA ARG A 317 15.65 1.08 9.32
C ARG A 317 16.63 1.33 10.47
N ALA A 318 17.14 0.27 11.10
CA ALA A 318 18.13 0.38 12.17
C ALA A 318 19.43 1.02 11.66
N ILE A 319 19.92 0.62 10.48
CA ILE A 319 21.10 1.22 9.84
C ILE A 319 20.86 2.71 9.54
N LYS A 320 19.72 3.07 8.95
CA LYS A 320 19.39 4.48 8.68
C LYS A 320 19.32 5.29 9.97
N LYS A 321 18.67 4.76 11.01
CA LYS A 321 18.60 5.42 12.32
C LYS A 321 19.99 5.59 12.94
N ALA A 322 20.87 4.58 12.82
CA ALA A 322 22.25 4.67 13.29
C ALA A 322 23.06 5.73 12.50
N GLN A 323 22.88 5.82 11.19
CA GLN A 323 23.49 6.85 10.34
C GLN A 323 22.99 8.26 10.72
N GLU A 324 21.69 8.43 10.95
CA GLU A 324 21.10 9.69 11.41
C GLU A 324 21.62 10.11 12.79
N LEU A 325 21.71 9.16 13.73
CA LEU A 325 22.29 9.42 15.05
C LEU A 325 23.77 9.80 14.96
N HIS A 326 24.56 9.09 14.15
CA HIS A 326 25.96 9.43 13.94
C HIS A 326 26.14 10.82 13.31
N ALA A 327 25.31 11.16 12.32
CA ALA A 327 25.31 12.50 11.72
C ALA A 327 24.91 13.58 12.75
N ALA A 328 23.92 13.31 13.60
CA ALA A 328 23.50 14.21 14.66
C ALA A 328 24.62 14.42 15.71
N GLU A 329 25.30 13.35 16.11
CA GLU A 329 26.44 13.41 17.03
C GLU A 329 27.60 14.22 16.45
N MET A 330 27.92 14.03 15.16
CA MET A 330 28.94 14.82 14.47
C MET A 330 28.58 16.32 14.40
N LEU A 331 27.31 16.66 14.15
CA LEU A 331 26.84 18.04 14.18
C LEU A 331 26.88 18.63 15.61
N GLU A 332 26.53 17.85 16.63
CA GLU A 332 26.62 18.28 18.02
C GLU A 332 28.08 18.53 18.43
N LYS A 333 28.99 17.65 18.02
CA LYS A 333 30.43 17.81 18.23
C LYS A 333 30.95 19.07 17.53
N GLN A 334 30.59 19.30 16.27
CA GLN A 334 30.95 20.53 15.55
C GLN A 334 30.43 21.78 16.27
N ARG A 335 29.17 21.77 16.74
CA ARG A 335 28.61 22.88 17.52
C ARG A 335 29.38 23.13 18.82
N LYS A 336 29.75 22.07 19.55
CA LYS A 336 30.56 22.19 20.77
C LYS A 336 31.95 22.76 20.47
N ASP A 337 32.59 22.29 19.40
CA ASP A 337 33.91 22.77 18.98
C ASP A 337 33.86 24.24 18.55
N ASP A 338 32.82 24.66 17.82
CA ASP A 338 32.64 26.07 17.42
C ASP A 338 32.35 26.97 18.63
N LEU A 339 31.53 26.52 19.58
CA LEU A 339 31.31 27.23 20.84
C LEU A 339 32.59 27.34 21.67
N ALA A 340 33.40 26.29 21.73
CA ALA A 340 34.69 26.30 22.42
C ALA A 340 35.68 27.27 21.74
N ARG A 341 35.72 27.30 20.40
CA ARG A 341 36.52 28.26 19.63
C ARG A 341 36.07 29.69 19.85
N GLU A 342 34.76 29.96 19.85
CA GLU A 342 34.23 31.29 20.18
C GLU A 342 34.61 31.71 21.60
N LYS A 343 34.47 30.81 22.57
CA LYS A 343 34.83 31.09 23.96
C LYS A 343 36.33 31.39 24.08
N ALA A 344 37.18 30.59 23.45
CA ALA A 344 38.62 30.83 23.42
C ALA A 344 38.97 32.18 22.75
N ARG A 345 38.27 32.58 21.68
CA ARG A 345 38.44 33.89 21.06
C ARG A 345 38.04 35.03 22.00
N LYS A 346 36.89 34.91 22.67
CA LYS A 346 36.41 35.89 23.65
C LYS A 346 37.35 36.02 24.84
N ASP A 347 37.85 34.89 25.35
CA ASP A 347 38.81 34.88 26.46
C ASP A 347 40.16 35.50 26.03
N ALA A 348 40.63 35.23 24.82
CA ALA A 348 41.83 35.87 24.27
C ALA A 348 41.65 37.37 24.03
N GLU A 349 40.49 37.80 23.54
CA GLU A 349 40.15 39.22 23.38
C GLU A 349 40.08 39.92 24.73
N LYS A 350 39.45 39.29 25.73
CA LYS A 350 39.40 39.80 27.10
C LYS A 350 40.80 40.02 27.67
N ARG A 351 41.70 39.04 27.54
CA ARG A 351 43.11 39.18 27.97
C ARG A 351 43.84 40.31 27.26
N ARG A 352 43.61 40.48 25.95
CA ARG A 352 44.21 41.61 25.20
C ARG A 352 43.69 42.96 25.70
N VAL A 353 42.39 43.07 25.98
CA VAL A 353 41.80 44.30 26.54
C VAL A 353 42.34 44.57 27.93
N GLU A 354 42.44 43.55 28.80
CA GLU A 354 43.04 43.66 30.13
C GLU A 354 44.51 44.11 30.05
N GLN A 355 45.30 43.57 29.11
CA GLN A 355 46.68 43.99 28.88
C GLN A 355 46.77 45.45 28.45
N VAL A 356 45.96 45.88 27.47
CA VAL A 356 45.91 47.28 27.03
C VAL A 356 45.49 48.21 28.17
N PHE A 357 44.60 47.75 29.06
CA PHE A 357 44.20 48.53 30.22
C PHE A 357 45.39 48.75 31.18
N LEU A 358 46.12 47.68 31.52
CA LEU A 358 47.33 47.76 32.36
C LEU A 358 48.43 48.61 31.72
N GLU A 359 48.65 48.48 30.41
CA GLU A 359 49.62 49.30 29.68
C GLU A 359 49.23 50.80 29.69
N ASN A 360 47.95 51.11 29.52
CA ASN A 360 47.46 52.50 29.63
C ASN A 360 47.61 53.06 31.04
N GLU A 361 47.34 52.26 32.07
CA GLU A 361 47.52 52.65 33.47
C GLU A 361 48.98 52.95 33.77
N ALA A 362 49.91 52.07 33.35
CA ALA A 362 51.35 52.29 33.49
C ALA A 362 51.82 53.55 32.73
N GLN A 363 51.31 53.81 31.51
CA GLN A 363 51.61 55.03 30.78
C GLN A 363 51.09 56.29 31.49
N LEU A 364 49.92 56.22 32.13
CA LEU A 364 49.40 57.33 32.92
C LEU A 364 50.26 57.59 34.16
N GLU A 365 50.73 56.55 34.83
CA GLU A 365 51.65 56.67 35.96
C GLU A 365 52.99 57.26 35.55
N GLN A 366 53.59 56.80 34.45
CA GLN A 366 54.81 57.39 33.90
C GLN A 366 54.62 58.87 33.56
N LYS A 367 53.50 59.24 32.95
CA LYS A 367 53.18 60.66 32.69
C LYS A 367 53.05 61.47 33.97
N ARG A 368 52.44 60.91 35.02
CA ARG A 368 52.36 61.57 36.34
C ARG A 368 53.74 61.75 36.95
N GLN A 369 54.60 60.73 36.89
CA GLN A 369 55.97 60.81 37.39
C GLN A 369 56.79 61.85 36.63
N HIS A 370 56.70 61.87 35.30
CA HIS A 370 57.34 62.90 34.47
C HIS A 370 56.85 64.31 34.81
N GLN A 371 55.54 64.51 35.00
CA GLN A 371 55.01 65.82 35.41
C GLN A 371 55.51 66.25 36.79
N VAL A 372 55.68 65.32 37.74
CA VAL A 372 56.26 65.63 39.05
C VAL A 372 57.73 66.01 38.91
N GLN A 373 58.50 65.25 38.11
CA GLN A 373 59.90 65.58 37.82
C GLN A 373 60.06 66.93 37.13
N GLU A 374 59.21 67.26 36.15
CA GLU A 374 59.19 68.57 35.49
C GLU A 374 58.91 69.69 36.49
N ARG A 375 57.91 69.52 37.37
CA ARG A 375 57.62 70.48 38.44
C ARG A 375 58.76 70.62 39.43
N GLU A 376 59.43 69.54 39.80
CA GLU A 376 60.61 69.59 40.67
C GLU A 376 61.77 70.33 40.01
N LEU A 377 61.99 70.14 38.71
CA LEU A 377 62.99 70.88 37.94
C LEU A 377 62.60 72.36 37.81
N GLU A 378 61.32 72.67 37.56
CA GLU A 378 60.81 74.04 37.54
C GLU A 378 60.99 74.73 38.89
N LEU A 379 60.72 74.03 40.00
CA LEU A 379 60.96 74.52 41.35
C LEU A 379 62.45 74.74 41.60
N LYS A 380 63.32 73.80 41.24
CA LYS A 380 64.79 73.98 41.35
C LYS A 380 65.29 75.15 40.52
N LEU A 381 64.82 75.28 39.28
CA LEU A 381 65.14 76.43 38.43
C LEU A 381 64.65 77.73 39.07
N ALA A 382 63.42 77.76 39.60
CA ALA A 382 62.89 78.92 40.31
C ALA A 382 63.71 79.24 41.56
N GLU A 383 64.11 78.25 42.35
CA GLU A 383 65.00 78.39 43.51
C GLU A 383 66.37 78.91 43.11
N GLU A 384 66.96 78.40 42.03
CA GLU A 384 68.23 78.89 41.47
C GLU A 384 68.11 80.33 40.97
N TYR A 385 67.01 80.69 40.29
CA TYR A 385 66.72 82.06 39.87
C TYR A 385 66.54 82.99 41.07
N ILE A 386 65.80 82.56 42.09
CA ILE A 386 65.62 83.30 43.34
C ILE A 386 66.96 83.45 44.05
N ALA A 387 67.77 82.41 44.16
CA ALA A 387 69.09 82.48 44.79
C ALA A 387 70.05 83.39 44.01
N MET A 388 69.96 83.37 42.68
CA MET A 388 70.75 84.25 41.80
C MET A 388 70.30 85.71 41.93
N GLU A 389 69.00 85.99 41.93
CA GLU A 389 68.47 87.33 42.20
C GLU A 389 68.73 87.76 43.63
N GLN A 390 68.66 86.88 44.63
CA GLN A 390 69.06 87.15 46.00
C GLN A 390 70.55 87.46 46.10
N ARG A 391 71.43 86.76 45.38
CA ARG A 391 72.87 87.10 45.31
C ARG A 391 73.11 88.45 44.65
N LYS A 392 72.38 88.77 43.57
CA LYS A 392 72.42 90.10 42.95
C LYS A 392 71.86 91.17 43.88
N ASP A 393 70.78 90.87 44.60
CA ASP A 393 70.15 91.74 45.58
C ASP A 393 71.00 91.89 46.83
N GLU A 394 71.75 90.88 47.24
CA GLU A 394 72.72 90.96 48.33
C GLU A 394 73.95 91.74 47.89
N ALA A 395 74.41 91.59 46.64
CA ALA A 395 75.47 92.42 46.09
C ALA A 395 75.00 93.88 45.95
N ARG A 396 73.78 94.10 45.42
CA ARG A 396 73.11 95.41 45.38
C ARG A 396 72.84 95.93 46.78
N ARG A 397 72.42 95.12 47.74
CA ARG A 397 72.19 95.51 49.14
C ARG A 397 73.48 95.80 49.84
N LYS A 398 74.58 95.09 49.60
CA LYS A 398 75.91 95.47 50.13
C LYS A 398 76.39 96.78 49.52
N GLN A 399 76.18 97.00 48.22
CA GLN A 399 76.41 98.31 47.59
C GLN A 399 75.47 99.39 48.12
N ILE A 400 74.19 99.08 48.32
CA ILE A 400 73.18 100.00 48.83
C ILE A 400 73.38 100.20 50.31
N GLU A 401 73.87 99.27 51.10
CA GLU A 401 74.14 99.36 52.54
C GLU A 401 75.43 100.14 52.77
N THR A 402 76.45 99.97 51.94
CA THR A 402 77.58 100.91 51.91
C THR A 402 77.16 102.30 51.43
N MET A 403 76.27 102.40 50.44
CA MET A 403 75.67 103.68 50.03
C MET A 403 74.64 104.20 51.03
N ALA A 404 74.02 103.37 51.86
CA ALA A 404 72.95 103.67 52.81
C ALA A 404 73.48 103.76 54.22
N GLU A 405 74.70 103.37 54.55
CA GLU A 405 75.41 103.95 55.67
C GLU A 405 75.82 105.39 55.31
N ASN A 406 76.16 105.63 54.03
CA ASN A 406 76.39 106.96 53.48
C ASN A 406 75.11 107.79 53.29
N ILE A 407 73.97 107.16 52.99
CA ILE A 407 72.67 107.78 52.77
C ILE A 407 71.81 107.74 54.05
N LYS A 408 71.91 106.82 55.01
CA LYS A 408 71.31 106.91 56.37
C LYS A 408 71.95 108.04 57.18
N LYS A 409 73.17 108.45 56.82
CA LYS A 409 73.75 109.75 57.18
C LYS A 409 73.10 110.96 56.48
N LYS A 410 72.40 110.78 55.35
CA LYS A 410 71.74 111.83 54.53
C LYS A 410 70.19 111.77 54.47
N MET A 411 69.53 110.67 54.83
CA MET A 411 68.10 110.34 54.67
C MET A 411 67.40 110.17 56.01
N LYS A 412 68.08 110.48 57.14
CA LYS A 412 67.43 110.88 58.41
C LYS A 412 66.63 112.19 58.26
N ILE A 413 66.36 112.66 57.04
CA ILE A 413 65.75 113.96 56.74
C ILE A 413 64.51 113.84 55.84
N PHE A 414 64.22 112.74 55.11
CA PHE A 414 63.21 112.84 54.03
C PHE A 414 62.25 111.66 53.74
N ASP A 415 62.13 110.64 54.59
CA ASP A 415 61.41 109.40 54.21
C ASP A 415 60.10 109.08 54.96
N ASP A 416 59.36 110.10 55.40
CA ASP A 416 57.96 109.93 55.81
C ASP A 416 57.06 110.91 55.04
N THR A 417 56.61 110.58 53.81
CA THR A 417 55.30 110.99 53.21
C THR A 417 55.19 110.75 51.69
N ALA A 418 55.10 109.49 51.22
CA ALA A 418 54.61 109.26 49.84
C ALA A 418 54.01 107.87 49.54
N LYS A 419 53.65 107.04 50.54
CA LYS A 419 53.24 105.64 50.29
C LYS A 419 51.76 105.31 50.57
N ALA A 420 50.85 106.28 50.56
CA ALA A 420 49.47 106.06 51.00
C ALA A 420 48.36 106.72 50.14
N SER A 421 48.48 106.76 48.81
CA SER A 421 47.42 107.38 47.96
C SER A 421 46.84 106.51 46.83
N ASN A 422 47.50 105.46 46.34
CA ASN A 422 47.04 104.77 45.10
C ASN A 422 46.38 103.39 45.26
N ASP A 423 46.22 102.86 46.48
CA ASP A 423 45.77 101.46 46.68
C ASP A 423 44.24 101.28 46.82
N ALA A 424 43.49 102.39 46.91
CA ALA A 424 42.04 102.34 47.15
C ALA A 424 41.18 102.38 45.86
N LYS A 425 41.72 102.88 44.74
CA LYS A 425 40.95 102.98 43.48
C LYS A 425 40.91 101.68 42.65
N ALA A 426 41.88 100.78 42.84
CA ALA A 426 41.95 99.52 42.09
C ALA A 426 40.90 98.48 42.54
N ARG A 427 40.48 98.51 43.81
CA ARG A 427 39.54 97.50 44.37
C ARG A 427 38.07 97.72 43.95
N GLU A 428 37.69 98.93 43.55
CA GLU A 428 36.30 99.26 43.18
C GLU A 428 35.97 98.91 41.71
N GLU A 429 36.97 98.88 40.82
CA GLU A 429 36.77 98.49 39.40
C GLU A 429 36.61 96.97 39.24
N ASP A 430 37.33 96.16 40.02
CA ASP A 430 37.26 94.69 39.98
C ASP A 430 35.88 94.12 40.39
N GLU A 431 35.18 94.78 41.33
CA GLU A 431 33.87 94.33 41.81
C GLU A 431 32.76 94.53 40.78
N ARG A 432 32.86 95.56 39.92
CA ARG A 432 31.87 95.84 38.87
C ARG A 432 31.98 94.83 37.73
N GLU A 433 33.18 94.39 37.37
CA GLU A 433 33.39 93.39 36.32
C GLU A 433 32.86 92.00 36.72
N ALA A 434 33.05 91.60 37.99
CA ALA A 434 32.61 90.31 38.51
C ALA A 434 31.07 90.10 38.43
N THR A 435 30.28 91.15 38.66
CA THR A 435 28.81 91.07 38.62
C THR A 435 28.27 90.91 37.19
N SER A 436 28.89 91.58 36.21
CA SER A 436 28.52 91.47 34.78
C SER A 436 28.84 90.07 34.23
N CYS A 437 30.01 89.52 34.55
CA CYS A 437 30.41 88.16 34.18
C CYS A 437 29.46 87.09 34.73
N ARG A 438 29.00 87.24 35.99
CA ARG A 438 28.04 86.32 36.62
C ARG A 438 26.69 86.29 35.90
N ARG A 439 26.18 87.44 35.45
CA ARG A 439 24.89 87.54 34.71
C ARG A 439 24.98 86.89 33.32
N ILE A 440 26.10 87.06 32.60
CA ILE A 440 26.33 86.42 31.31
C ILE A 440 26.42 84.88 31.46
N ALA A 441 27.08 84.40 32.53
CA ALA A 441 27.19 82.97 32.81
C ALA A 441 25.81 82.32 33.07
N GLN A 442 24.92 82.96 33.84
CA GLN A 442 23.57 82.47 34.08
C GLN A 442 22.72 82.39 32.79
N SER A 443 22.82 83.39 31.91
CA SER A 443 22.14 83.38 30.61
C SER A 443 22.65 82.26 29.68
N ARG A 444 23.96 81.98 29.69
CA ARG A 444 24.53 80.83 28.95
C ARG A 444 24.06 79.49 29.51
N ALA A 445 24.00 79.35 30.84
CA ALA A 445 23.55 78.11 31.50
C ALA A 445 22.08 77.77 31.20
N THR A 446 21.18 78.75 31.22
CA THR A 446 19.76 78.55 30.89
C THR A 446 19.54 78.18 29.43
N ARG A 447 20.26 78.82 28.48
CA ARG A 447 20.24 78.44 27.06
C ARG A 447 20.79 77.02 26.83
N ALA A 448 21.87 76.65 27.51
CA ALA A 448 22.42 75.29 27.45
C ALA A 448 21.41 74.24 27.98
N ARG A 449 20.72 74.53 29.09
CA ARG A 449 19.68 73.67 29.65
C ARG A 449 18.50 73.48 28.68
N LYS A 450 18.03 74.56 28.03
CA LYS A 450 16.97 74.47 26.99
C LYS A 450 17.41 73.64 25.78
N ARG A 451 18.68 73.75 25.35
CA ARG A 451 19.22 72.94 24.24
C ARG A 451 19.30 71.45 24.60
N ARG A 452 19.68 71.11 25.84
CA ARG A 452 19.71 69.72 26.33
C ARG A 452 18.31 69.12 26.40
N ALA A 453 17.35 69.83 27.00
CA ALA A 453 15.96 69.37 27.06
C ALA A 453 15.36 69.13 25.66
N ALA A 454 15.59 70.05 24.71
CA ALA A 454 15.12 69.86 23.32
C ALA A 454 15.82 68.70 22.60
N ALA A 455 17.08 68.40 22.92
CA ALA A 455 17.78 67.22 22.38
C ALA A 455 17.23 65.92 22.96
N GLU A 456 16.94 65.88 24.27
CA GLU A 456 16.33 64.74 24.96
C GLU A 456 14.93 64.46 24.43
N SER A 457 14.07 65.48 24.25
CA SER A 457 12.74 65.30 23.65
C SER A 457 12.80 64.75 22.23
N ARG A 458 13.75 65.21 21.41
CA ARG A 458 13.96 64.65 20.06
C ARG A 458 14.46 63.21 20.10
N SER A 459 15.36 62.88 21.02
CA SER A 459 15.85 61.51 21.21
C SER A 459 14.73 60.57 21.63
N LEU A 460 13.87 60.99 22.58
CA LEU A 460 12.71 60.21 23.03
C LEU A 460 11.70 60.00 21.89
N ALA A 461 11.37 61.05 21.13
CA ALA A 461 10.47 60.94 19.99
C ALA A 461 11.01 59.99 18.91
N GLN A 462 12.33 60.02 18.64
CA GLN A 462 12.97 59.07 17.72
C GLN A 462 12.91 57.63 18.23
N GLN A 463 13.11 57.41 19.54
CA GLN A 463 13.00 56.08 20.15
C GLN A 463 11.55 55.56 20.10
N GLU A 464 10.55 56.41 20.35
CA GLU A 464 9.13 56.05 20.24
C GLU A 464 8.75 55.70 18.80
N GLN A 465 9.20 56.49 17.83
CA GLN A 465 8.98 56.19 16.41
C GLN A 465 9.60 54.85 16.00
N LEU A 466 10.81 54.55 16.47
CA LEU A 466 11.45 53.26 16.23
C LEU A 466 10.67 52.10 16.89
N ARG A 467 10.16 52.29 18.11
CA ARG A 467 9.32 51.30 18.79
C ARG A 467 8.03 51.04 18.01
N LEU A 468 7.38 52.08 17.48
CA LEU A 468 6.19 51.95 16.63
C LEU A 468 6.49 51.18 15.35
N GLN A 469 7.60 51.50 14.66
CA GLN A 469 8.03 50.77 13.46
C GLN A 469 8.31 49.29 13.75
N MET A 470 8.93 48.98 14.89
CA MET A 470 9.18 47.60 15.31
C MET A 470 7.88 46.85 15.64
N LYS A 471 6.91 47.50 16.29
CA LYS A 471 5.59 46.92 16.56
C LYS A 471 4.84 46.64 15.26
N GLU A 472 4.77 47.63 14.36
CA GLU A 472 4.11 47.48 13.06
C GLU A 472 4.76 46.39 12.21
N LYS A 473 6.10 46.29 12.22
CA LYS A 473 6.82 45.20 11.55
C LYS A 473 6.45 43.84 12.15
N LYS A 474 6.41 43.70 13.47
CA LYS A 474 5.98 42.46 14.14
C LYS A 474 4.54 42.09 13.79
N GLU A 475 3.62 43.05 13.81
CA GLU A 475 2.23 42.81 13.44
C GLU A 475 2.08 42.35 11.99
N ARG A 476 2.84 42.93 11.06
CA ARG A 476 2.91 42.47 9.66
C ARG A 476 3.44 41.05 9.54
N GLU A 477 4.51 40.72 10.26
CA GLU A 477 5.08 39.37 10.28
C GLU A 477 4.11 38.35 10.88
N GLU A 478 3.40 38.71 11.95
CA GLU A 478 2.37 37.87 12.54
C GLU A 478 1.16 37.68 11.61
N ALA A 479 0.73 38.72 10.91
CA ALA A 479 -0.34 38.62 9.91
C ALA A 479 0.05 37.68 8.77
N LEU A 480 1.26 37.84 8.21
CA LEU A 480 1.81 36.93 7.20
C LEU A 480 1.84 35.49 7.72
N LYS A 481 2.28 35.29 8.97
CA LYS A 481 2.31 33.96 9.60
C LYS A 481 0.91 33.36 9.75
N ARG A 482 -0.08 34.16 10.14
CA ARG A 482 -1.49 33.72 10.21
C ARG A 482 -2.00 33.30 8.84
N ASP A 483 -1.69 34.05 7.78
CA ASP A 483 -2.13 33.73 6.42
C ASP A 483 -1.43 32.50 5.85
N LEU A 484 -0.13 32.32 6.11
CA LEU A 484 0.60 31.09 5.76
C LEU A 484 0.04 29.87 6.50
N ASN A 485 -0.30 30.02 7.78
CA ASN A 485 -0.95 28.95 8.54
C ASN A 485 -2.32 28.59 7.97
N LYS A 486 -3.14 29.59 7.62
CA LYS A 486 -4.43 29.35 6.93
C LYS A 486 -4.25 28.61 5.61
N GLN A 487 -3.26 29.00 4.79
CA GLN A 487 -2.95 28.29 3.54
C GLN A 487 -2.51 26.85 3.80
N ALA A 488 -1.67 26.62 4.81
CA ALA A 488 -1.24 25.28 5.19
C ALA A 488 -2.44 24.41 5.62
N ASP A 489 -3.40 24.97 6.36
CA ASP A 489 -4.60 24.25 6.78
C ASP A 489 -5.54 23.97 5.60
N LEU A 490 -5.68 24.90 4.66
CA LEU A 490 -6.40 24.67 3.40
C LEU A 490 -5.76 23.53 2.60
N TRP A 491 -4.43 23.49 2.48
CA TRP A 491 -3.75 22.38 1.79
C TRP A 491 -3.91 21.04 2.52
N LYS A 492 -3.94 21.03 3.86
CA LYS A 492 -4.25 19.81 4.61
C LYS A 492 -5.66 19.33 4.31
N GLN A 493 -6.63 20.24 4.31
CA GLN A 493 -8.03 19.92 3.97
C GLN A 493 -8.13 19.40 2.52
N GLU A 494 -7.51 20.08 1.56
CA GLU A 494 -7.51 19.68 0.15
C GLU A 494 -6.89 18.29 -0.05
N ARG A 495 -5.79 17.97 0.66
CA ARG A 495 -5.21 16.62 0.65
C ARG A 495 -6.16 15.56 1.20
N VAL A 496 -6.82 15.83 2.33
CA VAL A 496 -7.78 14.91 2.93
C VAL A 496 -8.97 14.69 1.99
N GLU A 497 -9.47 15.75 1.36
CA GLU A 497 -10.54 15.65 0.37
C GLU A 497 -10.11 14.89 -0.89
N ALA A 498 -8.90 15.13 -1.39
CA ALA A 498 -8.34 14.39 -2.52
C ALA A 498 -8.23 12.89 -2.21
N GLU A 499 -7.75 12.52 -1.02
CA GLU A 499 -7.68 11.14 -0.56
C GLU A 499 -9.08 10.50 -0.46
N ARG A 500 -10.07 11.25 0.05
CA ARG A 500 -11.47 10.79 0.07
C ARG A 500 -12.02 10.56 -1.34
N ARG A 501 -11.78 11.48 -2.27
CA ARG A 501 -12.19 11.35 -3.69
C ARG A 501 -11.52 10.14 -4.34
N GLU A 502 -10.22 9.93 -4.09
CA GLU A 502 -9.49 8.77 -4.60
C GLU A 502 -10.02 7.44 -4.03
N LYS A 503 -10.32 7.40 -2.73
CA LYS A 503 -10.93 6.22 -2.08
C LYS A 503 -12.29 5.88 -2.71
N LEU A 504 -13.15 6.88 -2.93
CA LEU A 504 -14.43 6.68 -3.61
C LEU A 504 -14.25 6.18 -5.05
N ALA A 505 -13.33 6.79 -5.82
CA ALA A 505 -13.04 6.33 -7.18
C ALA A 505 -12.50 4.89 -7.21
N LYS A 506 -11.65 4.51 -6.24
CA LYS A 506 -11.14 3.14 -6.10
C LYS A 506 -12.25 2.16 -5.74
N GLN A 507 -13.15 2.53 -4.84
CA GLN A 507 -14.33 1.73 -4.50
C GLN A 507 -15.26 1.54 -5.70
N GLN A 508 -15.53 2.60 -6.47
CA GLN A 508 -16.34 2.51 -7.69
C GLN A 508 -15.71 1.58 -8.73
N ARG A 509 -14.38 1.67 -8.94
CA ARG A 509 -13.66 0.73 -9.81
C ARG A 509 -13.74 -0.71 -9.30
N ALA A 510 -13.59 -0.92 -8.00
CA ALA A 510 -13.71 -2.25 -7.40
C ALA A 510 -15.13 -2.83 -7.57
N MET A 511 -16.16 -2.01 -7.35
CA MET A 511 -17.56 -2.40 -7.58
C MET A 511 -17.82 -2.75 -9.05
N LYS A 512 -17.31 -1.93 -9.99
CA LYS A 512 -17.43 -2.20 -11.43
C LYS A 512 -16.68 -3.47 -11.85
N ASN A 513 -15.51 -3.72 -11.29
CA ASN A 513 -14.75 -4.94 -11.58
C ASN A 513 -15.44 -6.17 -11.02
N ARG A 514 -16.01 -6.09 -9.80
CA ARG A 514 -16.81 -7.17 -9.21
C ARG A 514 -18.04 -7.47 -10.06
N SER A 515 -18.80 -6.45 -10.45
CA SER A 515 -19.98 -6.67 -11.30
C SER A 515 -19.61 -7.25 -12.67
N GLN A 516 -18.47 -6.84 -13.26
CA GLN A 516 -17.94 -7.47 -14.47
C GLN A 516 -17.55 -8.93 -14.25
N GLN A 517 -16.91 -9.26 -13.13
CA GLN A 517 -16.58 -10.65 -12.78
C GLN A 517 -17.84 -11.49 -12.58
N ASP A 518 -18.86 -10.97 -11.91
CA ASP A 518 -20.13 -11.67 -11.69
C ASP A 518 -20.83 -11.97 -13.03
N VAL A 519 -20.85 -11.00 -13.95
CA VAL A 519 -21.38 -11.19 -15.31
C VAL A 519 -20.58 -12.27 -16.06
N LEU A 520 -19.25 -12.25 -15.97
CA LEU A 520 -18.41 -13.28 -16.60
C LEU A 520 -18.65 -14.66 -16.00
N LEU A 521 -18.77 -14.77 -14.69
CA LEU A 521 -19.10 -16.03 -14.01
C LEU A 521 -20.47 -16.54 -14.46
N GLN A 522 -21.46 -15.65 -14.58
CA GLN A 522 -22.78 -16.01 -15.08
C GLN A 522 -22.71 -16.50 -16.54
N GLN A 523 -21.94 -15.82 -17.40
CA GLN A 523 -21.72 -16.27 -18.78
C GLN A 523 -21.02 -17.63 -18.86
N MET A 524 -20.04 -17.90 -17.98
CA MET A 524 -19.41 -19.23 -17.92
C MET A 524 -20.41 -20.29 -17.50
N ARG A 525 -21.20 -20.05 -16.45
CA ARG A 525 -22.25 -20.99 -16.02
C ARG A 525 -23.29 -21.21 -17.10
N GLU A 526 -23.72 -20.16 -17.80
CA GLU A 526 -24.64 -20.28 -18.95
C GLU A 526 -24.01 -21.08 -20.09
N ARG A 527 -22.71 -20.88 -20.36
CA ARG A 527 -21.99 -21.65 -21.37
C ARG A 527 -21.83 -23.12 -20.99
N GLU A 528 -21.48 -23.40 -19.74
CA GLU A 528 -21.46 -24.76 -19.19
C GLU A 528 -22.83 -25.40 -19.28
N HIS A 529 -23.89 -24.67 -18.89
CA HIS A 529 -25.25 -25.17 -18.96
C HIS A 529 -25.69 -25.43 -20.41
N ARG A 530 -25.36 -24.53 -21.34
CA ARG A 530 -25.61 -24.74 -22.78
C ARG A 530 -24.80 -25.91 -23.34
N SER A 531 -23.57 -26.12 -22.88
CA SER A 531 -22.75 -27.28 -23.28
C SER A 531 -23.27 -28.59 -22.71
N LEU A 532 -23.93 -28.56 -21.56
CA LEU A 532 -24.58 -29.71 -20.93
C LEU A 532 -25.98 -29.97 -21.49
N GLN A 533 -26.66 -28.94 -21.98
CA GLN A 533 -27.87 -29.11 -22.79
C GLN A 533 -27.45 -29.79 -24.09
N ALA A 534 -28.07 -30.94 -24.40
CA ALA A 534 -27.83 -31.60 -25.67
C ALA A 534 -28.17 -30.63 -26.80
N ASP A 535 -27.27 -30.46 -27.77
CA ASP A 535 -27.46 -29.70 -29.02
C ASP A 535 -28.49 -30.40 -29.95
N GLN A 536 -29.63 -30.84 -29.40
CA GLN A 536 -30.73 -31.32 -30.20
C GLN A 536 -31.56 -30.12 -30.59
N THR A 537 -31.53 -29.77 -31.87
CA THR A 537 -32.42 -28.73 -32.37
C THR A 537 -33.87 -29.21 -32.22
N LYS A 538 -34.80 -28.30 -31.87
CA LYS A 538 -36.23 -28.65 -31.75
C LYS A 538 -36.77 -29.34 -33.00
N LEU A 539 -36.20 -29.04 -34.16
CA LEU A 539 -36.52 -29.68 -35.44
C LEU A 539 -36.03 -31.13 -35.50
N GLU A 540 -34.81 -31.44 -35.06
CA GLU A 540 -34.31 -32.82 -34.98
C GLU A 540 -35.13 -33.66 -33.99
N VAL A 541 -35.51 -33.09 -32.84
CA VAL A 541 -36.40 -33.75 -31.89
C VAL A 541 -37.76 -34.04 -32.53
N GLN A 542 -38.31 -33.09 -33.30
CA GLN A 542 -39.58 -33.29 -34.02
C GLN A 542 -39.48 -34.31 -35.15
N LEU A 543 -38.44 -34.26 -35.97
CA LEU A 543 -38.22 -35.20 -37.08
C LEU A 543 -37.97 -36.61 -36.55
N ASN A 544 -37.18 -36.72 -35.48
CA ASN A 544 -36.89 -37.99 -34.84
C ASN A 544 -38.01 -38.44 -33.91
N SER A 545 -39.02 -37.62 -33.57
CA SER A 545 -40.08 -37.99 -32.62
C SER A 545 -40.79 -39.29 -33.02
N ARG A 546 -41.22 -39.40 -34.28
CA ARG A 546 -41.88 -40.60 -34.82
C ARG A 546 -40.93 -41.79 -34.92
N LEU A 547 -39.66 -41.54 -35.21
CA LEU A 547 -38.65 -42.60 -35.28
C LEU A 547 -38.33 -43.13 -33.88
N LEU A 548 -38.13 -42.23 -32.91
CA LEU A 548 -37.90 -42.54 -31.51
C LEU A 548 -39.12 -43.22 -30.89
N GLU A 549 -40.34 -42.79 -31.21
CA GLU A 549 -41.58 -43.45 -30.80
C GLU A 549 -41.69 -44.85 -31.40
N LYS A 550 -41.36 -45.02 -32.69
CA LYS A 550 -41.28 -46.35 -33.32
C LYS A 550 -40.17 -47.21 -32.72
N ILE A 551 -39.00 -46.65 -32.40
CA ILE A 551 -37.91 -47.36 -31.73
C ILE A 551 -38.32 -47.71 -30.31
N HIS A 552 -39.06 -46.86 -29.60
CA HIS A 552 -39.55 -47.15 -28.26
C HIS A 552 -40.61 -48.26 -28.30
N LEU A 553 -41.52 -48.21 -29.26
CA LEU A 553 -42.50 -49.26 -29.50
C LEU A 553 -41.83 -50.55 -29.96
N GLN A 554 -40.82 -50.50 -30.83
CA GLN A 554 -40.07 -51.69 -31.26
C GLN A 554 -39.16 -52.23 -30.17
N ALA A 555 -38.55 -51.38 -29.34
CA ALA A 555 -37.76 -51.78 -28.19
C ALA A 555 -38.65 -52.36 -27.09
N GLY A 556 -39.84 -51.77 -26.88
CA GLY A 556 -40.88 -52.32 -26.03
C GLY A 556 -41.38 -53.66 -26.54
N VAL A 557 -41.69 -53.78 -27.84
CA VAL A 557 -42.08 -55.04 -28.49
C VAL A 557 -40.94 -56.06 -28.47
N ALA A 558 -39.69 -55.64 -28.64
CA ALA A 558 -38.51 -56.52 -28.56
C ALA A 558 -38.24 -56.95 -27.11
N GLN A 559 -38.50 -56.10 -26.12
CA GLN A 559 -38.49 -56.46 -24.70
C GLN A 559 -39.62 -57.43 -24.38
N SER A 560 -40.84 -57.19 -24.86
CA SER A 560 -41.99 -58.10 -24.70
C SER A 560 -41.80 -59.43 -25.45
N GLN A 561 -41.15 -59.42 -26.62
CA GLN A 561 -40.78 -60.63 -27.36
C GLN A 561 -39.60 -61.34 -26.69
N ALA A 562 -38.63 -60.63 -26.11
CA ALA A 562 -37.57 -61.25 -25.32
C ALA A 562 -38.14 -61.88 -24.05
N GLU A 563 -39.05 -61.21 -23.35
CA GLU A 563 -39.81 -61.76 -22.22
C GLU A 563 -40.68 -62.95 -22.64
N GLY A 564 -41.33 -62.87 -23.81
CA GLY A 564 -42.11 -63.95 -24.41
C GLY A 564 -41.26 -65.15 -24.78
N VAL A 565 -40.11 -64.96 -25.43
CA VAL A 565 -39.16 -66.02 -25.76
C VAL A 565 -38.56 -66.61 -24.49
N VAL A 566 -38.23 -65.82 -23.48
CA VAL A 566 -37.75 -66.34 -22.18
C VAL A 566 -38.84 -67.18 -21.51
N SER A 567 -40.10 -66.74 -21.57
CA SER A 567 -41.26 -67.47 -21.02
C SER A 567 -41.56 -68.76 -21.81
N GLU A 568 -41.50 -68.72 -23.14
CA GLU A 568 -41.64 -69.89 -24.02
C GLU A 568 -40.48 -70.86 -23.83
N THR A 569 -39.25 -70.38 -23.68
CA THR A 569 -38.08 -71.23 -23.43
C THR A 569 -38.18 -71.89 -22.05
N GLN A 570 -38.67 -71.17 -21.04
CA GLN A 570 -38.97 -71.75 -19.72
C GLN A 570 -40.10 -72.77 -19.77
N ASN A 571 -41.18 -72.50 -20.51
CA ASN A 571 -42.31 -73.43 -20.65
C ASN A 571 -41.92 -74.67 -21.45
N ARG A 572 -41.18 -74.51 -22.56
CA ARG A 572 -40.68 -75.63 -23.36
C ARG A 572 -39.64 -76.45 -22.60
N SER A 573 -38.87 -75.82 -21.72
CA SER A 573 -37.96 -76.53 -20.80
C SER A 573 -38.73 -77.32 -19.75
N ARG A 574 -39.86 -76.78 -19.23
CA ARG A 574 -40.79 -77.55 -18.36
C ARG A 574 -41.44 -78.70 -19.11
N GLU A 575 -41.96 -78.50 -20.31
CA GLU A 575 -42.58 -79.55 -21.12
C GLU A 575 -41.58 -80.64 -21.51
N LEU A 576 -40.34 -80.28 -21.86
CA LEU A 576 -39.28 -81.26 -22.10
C LEU A 576 -38.94 -82.05 -20.84
N GLN A 577 -38.94 -81.40 -19.68
CA GLN A 577 -38.71 -82.05 -18.40
C GLN A 577 -39.87 -82.99 -18.03
N GLU A 578 -41.11 -82.61 -18.32
CA GLU A 578 -42.30 -83.45 -18.17
C GLU A 578 -42.28 -84.64 -19.16
N GLN A 579 -41.92 -84.41 -20.42
CA GLN A 579 -41.74 -85.49 -21.41
C GLN A 579 -40.59 -86.43 -21.06
N GLU A 580 -39.46 -85.93 -20.55
CA GLU A 580 -38.39 -86.78 -20.04
C GLU A 580 -38.86 -87.58 -18.84
N GLN A 581 -39.64 -86.99 -17.93
CA GLN A 581 -40.22 -87.71 -16.80
C GLN A 581 -41.22 -88.77 -17.27
N GLU A 582 -42.07 -88.48 -18.27
CA GLU A 582 -43.01 -89.45 -18.85
C GLU A 582 -42.29 -90.55 -19.63
N LEU A 583 -41.23 -90.24 -20.38
CA LEU A 583 -40.40 -91.22 -21.08
C LEU A 583 -39.63 -92.09 -20.09
N GLN A 584 -39.11 -91.52 -19.01
CA GLN A 584 -38.53 -92.28 -17.90
C GLN A 584 -39.60 -93.14 -17.20
N HIS A 585 -40.82 -92.64 -17.04
CA HIS A 585 -41.94 -93.39 -16.46
C HIS A 585 -42.41 -94.53 -17.39
N ARG A 586 -42.40 -94.33 -18.72
CA ARG A 586 -42.71 -95.36 -19.72
C ARG A 586 -41.59 -96.38 -19.89
N ASN A 587 -40.33 -95.95 -19.88
CA ASN A 587 -39.17 -96.86 -19.94
C ASN A 587 -39.05 -97.69 -18.67
N SER A 588 -39.32 -97.11 -17.49
CA SER A 588 -39.42 -97.88 -16.25
C SER A 588 -40.60 -98.85 -16.25
N GLN A 589 -41.76 -98.50 -16.82
CA GLN A 589 -42.87 -99.44 -17.01
C GLN A 589 -42.56 -100.56 -18.02
N ARG A 590 -41.76 -100.30 -19.07
CA ARG A 590 -41.31 -101.33 -20.03
C ARG A 590 -40.23 -102.25 -19.44
N ALA A 591 -39.34 -101.73 -18.61
CA ALA A 591 -38.32 -102.53 -17.93
C ALA A 591 -38.88 -103.50 -16.86
N VAL A 592 -40.14 -103.32 -16.44
CA VAL A 592 -40.84 -104.20 -15.47
C VAL A 592 -41.61 -105.33 -16.16
N ARG A 593 -41.68 -105.36 -17.51
CA ARG A 593 -42.35 -106.41 -18.31
C ARG A 593 -41.42 -107.37 -19.05
N PHE A 594 -40.12 -107.30 -18.81
CA PHE A 594 -39.15 -108.36 -19.10
C PHE A 594 -38.60 -108.87 -17.77
#